data_AF-A0A2V8RLA2-F1
#
_entry.id   AF-A0A2V8RLA2-F1
#
_cell.length_a   1.000
_cell.length_b   1.000
_cell.length_c   1.000
_cell.angle_alpha   90.00
_cell.angle_beta   90.00
_cell.angle_gamma   90.00
#
_symmetry.space_group_name_H-M   'P 1'
#
loop_
_entity.id
_entity.type
_entity.pdbx_description
1 polymer ?
#
loop_
_entity_poly.entity_id
_entity_poly.type
_entity_poly.pdbx_seq_one_letter_code
_entity_poly.pdbx_strand_id
1 'polypeptide(L)'
;MTRNRIKILSIVALVFPLLALVVFTNKPVKAVSSVVDDPATVYKAKCAMCHTPKAEKFYDPSRPEEEQVQAILKGKKGEKPPYMPAFEAKGITEDDAKALVAYMKTLKPQ
;
A
#
# COMPACT_ATOMS: atom_id res chain seq x y z
N MET A 1 -25.18 -28.12 -44.89
CA MET A 1 -24.47 -27.07 -44.13
C MET A 1 -23.34 -26.52 -45.02
N THR A 2 -23.29 -25.22 -45.32
CA THR A 2 -22.32 -24.68 -46.30
C THR A 2 -20.91 -24.61 -45.71
N ARG A 3 -19.88 -24.87 -46.52
CA ARG A 3 -18.46 -24.95 -46.11
C ARG A 3 -17.98 -23.73 -45.29
N ASN A 4 -18.57 -22.56 -45.53
CA ASN A 4 -18.27 -21.33 -44.79
C ASN A 4 -18.83 -21.33 -43.36
N ARG A 5 -19.97 -22.00 -43.12
CA ARG A 5 -20.57 -22.13 -41.78
C ARG A 5 -19.76 -23.04 -40.86
N ILE A 6 -19.14 -24.09 -41.42
CA ILE A 6 -18.28 -25.02 -40.67
C ILE A 6 -17.00 -24.29 -40.20
N LYS A 7 -16.39 -23.47 -41.05
CA LYS A 7 -15.20 -22.66 -40.68
C LYS A 7 -15.50 -21.67 -39.54
N ILE A 8 -16.65 -21.01 -39.59
CA ILE A 8 -17.07 -20.05 -38.55
C ILE A 8 -17.31 -20.77 -37.22
N LEU A 9 -17.97 -21.94 -37.23
CA LEU A 9 -18.20 -22.75 -36.03
C LEU A 9 -16.89 -23.24 -35.39
N SER A 10 -15.89 -23.63 -36.18
CA SER A 10 -14.59 -24.06 -35.67
C SER A 10 -13.80 -22.91 -35.02
N ILE A 11 -13.87 -21.69 -35.58
CA ILE A 11 -13.21 -20.51 -35.00
C ILE A 11 -13.86 -20.13 -33.67
N VAL A 12 -15.20 -20.13 -33.61
CA VAL A 12 -15.94 -19.83 -32.37
C VAL A 12 -15.63 -20.85 -31.27
N ALA A 13 -15.59 -22.15 -31.61
CA ALA A 13 -15.29 -23.20 -30.64
C ALA A 13 -13.89 -23.11 -30.01
N LEU A 14 -12.92 -22.50 -30.71
CA LEU A 14 -11.53 -22.38 -30.25
C LEU A 14 -11.25 -21.04 -29.54
N VAL A 15 -11.89 -19.95 -29.98
CA VAL A 15 -11.67 -18.61 -29.42
C VAL A 15 -12.52 -18.36 -28.16
N PHE A 16 -13.72 -18.94 -28.09
CA PHE A 16 -14.63 -18.78 -26.94
C PHE A 16 -14.06 -19.29 -25.60
N PRO A 17 -13.41 -20.47 -25.50
CA PRO A 17 -12.83 -20.92 -24.23
C PRO A 17 -11.62 -20.09 -23.78
N LEU A 18 -10.82 -19.55 -24.70
CA LEU A 18 -9.74 -18.61 -24.35
C LEU A 18 -10.29 -17.31 -23.78
N LEU A 19 -11.35 -16.78 -24.37
CA LEU A 19 -11.97 -15.55 -23.91
C LEU A 19 -12.66 -15.74 -22.54
N ALA A 20 -13.27 -16.90 -22.31
CA ALA A 20 -13.84 -17.24 -21.01
C ALA A 20 -12.77 -17.27 -19.89
N LEU A 21 -11.58 -17.82 -20.17
CA LEU A 21 -10.51 -17.92 -19.17
C LEU A 21 -10.02 -16.54 -18.67
N VAL A 22 -10.02 -15.53 -19.55
CA VAL A 22 -9.60 -14.15 -19.21
C VAL A 22 -10.61 -13.44 -18.30
N VAL A 23 -11.90 -13.80 -18.39
CA VAL A 23 -12.95 -13.17 -17.56
C VAL A 23 -12.93 -13.72 -16.14
N PHE A 24 -12.63 -15.01 -15.94
CA PHE A 24 -12.70 -15.68 -14.63
C PHE A 24 -11.45 -15.56 -13.75
N THR A 25 -10.33 -15.01 -14.25
CA THR A 25 -9.11 -14.82 -13.45
C THR A 25 -9.06 -13.50 -12.68
N ASN A 26 -10.04 -12.62 -12.84
CA ASN A 26 -10.16 -11.39 -12.07
C ASN A 26 -10.63 -11.72 -10.65
N LYS A 27 -9.70 -12.10 -9.77
CA LYS A 27 -9.97 -12.04 -8.32
C LYS A 27 -10.26 -10.57 -7.98
N PRO A 28 -11.44 -10.23 -7.43
CA PRO A 28 -11.66 -8.89 -6.93
C PRO A 28 -10.67 -8.67 -5.79
N VAL A 29 -9.63 -7.88 -6.05
CA VAL A 29 -8.84 -7.26 -4.98
C VAL A 29 -9.85 -6.42 -4.22
N LYS A 30 -10.13 -6.78 -2.96
CA LYS A 30 -10.85 -5.88 -2.06
C LYS A 30 -10.03 -4.59 -2.04
N ALA A 31 -10.58 -3.53 -2.62
CA ALA A 31 -10.09 -2.19 -2.41
C ALA A 31 -10.27 -1.92 -0.91
N VAL A 32 -9.20 -2.13 -0.14
CA VAL A 32 -9.11 -1.59 1.21
C VAL A 32 -8.99 -0.09 0.99
N SER A 33 -9.97 0.67 1.46
CA SER A 33 -9.90 2.13 1.38
C SER A 33 -8.69 2.56 2.19
N SER A 34 -7.62 3.00 1.53
CA SER A 34 -6.47 3.63 2.15
C SER A 34 -6.91 4.96 2.75
N VAL A 35 -6.47 5.26 3.97
CA VAL A 35 -6.56 6.63 4.50
C VAL A 35 -5.38 7.47 4.00
N VAL A 36 -4.36 6.81 3.45
CA VAL A 36 -3.13 7.41 2.93
C VAL A 36 -3.08 7.31 1.41
N ASP A 37 -3.97 8.04 0.73
CA ASP A 37 -3.88 8.20 -0.73
C ASP A 37 -2.69 9.10 -1.14
N ASP A 38 -2.28 10.00 -0.24
CA ASP A 38 -1.06 10.81 -0.36
C ASP A 38 -0.24 10.75 0.95
N PRO A 39 0.83 9.93 0.99
CA PRO A 39 1.67 9.80 2.17
C PRO A 39 2.41 11.09 2.53
N ALA A 40 2.65 12.00 1.59
CA ALA A 40 3.30 13.28 1.87
C ALA A 40 2.39 14.21 2.70
N THR A 41 1.11 14.29 2.33
CA THR A 41 0.11 15.06 3.07
C THR A 41 -0.09 14.49 4.47
N VAL A 42 -0.23 13.17 4.59
CA VAL A 42 -0.40 12.52 5.90
C VAL A 42 0.85 12.69 6.76
N TYR A 43 2.05 12.51 6.20
CA TYR A 43 3.31 12.74 6.90
C TYR A 43 3.39 14.17 7.45
N LYS A 44 3.11 15.17 6.62
CA LYS A 44 3.12 16.58 7.03
C LYS A 44 2.12 16.85 8.16
N ALA A 45 0.92 16.25 8.09
CA ALA A 45 -0.15 16.49 9.06
C ALA A 45 0.02 15.72 10.38
N LYS A 46 0.65 14.55 10.37
CA LYS A 46 0.63 13.60 11.50
C LYS A 46 2.01 13.24 12.06
N CYS A 47 3.07 13.34 11.25
CA CYS A 47 4.39 12.80 11.59
C CYS A 47 5.46 13.89 11.71
N ALA A 48 5.42 14.90 10.83
CA ALA A 48 6.46 15.92 10.68
C ALA A 48 6.68 16.79 11.92
N MET A 49 5.69 16.89 12.81
CA MET A 49 5.83 17.61 14.09
C MET A 49 6.92 17.00 14.98
N CYS A 50 7.07 15.67 14.97
CA CYS A 50 8.08 14.97 15.76
C CYS A 50 9.30 14.57 14.92
N HIS A 51 9.07 14.16 13.66
CA HIS A 51 10.12 13.65 12.79
C HIS A 51 10.83 14.72 11.95
N THR A 52 10.41 15.99 12.05
CA THR A 52 10.78 17.11 11.14
C THR A 52 10.28 16.89 9.70
N PRO A 53 10.23 17.93 8.85
CA PRO A 53 9.81 17.76 7.46
C PRO A 53 10.67 16.81 6.62
N LYS A 54 11.90 16.53 7.06
CA LYS A 54 12.87 15.69 6.34
C LYS A 54 13.19 14.36 7.04
N ALA A 55 12.40 13.98 8.05
CA ALA A 55 12.62 12.77 8.83
C ALA A 55 13.99 12.73 9.54
N GLU A 56 14.56 13.88 9.88
CA GLU A 56 15.92 13.97 10.46
C GLU A 56 15.94 13.60 11.95
N LYS A 57 14.79 13.62 12.62
CA LYS A 57 14.68 13.29 14.05
C LYS A 57 13.88 12.02 14.28
N PHE A 58 14.35 11.24 15.25
CA PHE A 58 13.67 10.03 15.77
C PHE A 58 13.30 9.00 14.69
N TYR A 59 13.92 9.08 13.52
CA TYR A 59 13.79 8.13 12.42
C TYR A 59 15.15 7.48 12.18
N ASP A 60 15.10 6.18 11.95
CA ASP A 60 16.28 5.35 11.72
C ASP A 60 15.97 4.44 10.52
N PRO A 61 16.45 4.81 9.31
CA PRO A 61 16.15 4.06 8.09
C PRO A 61 16.81 2.68 8.06
N SER A 62 17.76 2.39 8.96
CA SER A 62 18.46 1.10 9.02
C SER A 62 17.63 -0.02 9.67
N ARG A 63 16.52 0.34 10.34
CA ARG A 63 15.63 -0.64 10.97
C ARG A 63 14.87 -1.46 9.93
N PRO A 64 14.53 -2.73 10.24
CA PRO A 64 13.63 -3.53 9.41
C PRO A 64 12.33 -2.77 9.12
N GLU A 65 11.81 -2.88 7.90
CA GLU A 65 10.59 -2.18 7.50
C GLU A 65 9.40 -2.60 8.38
N GLU A 66 9.33 -3.89 8.75
CA GLU A 66 8.29 -4.44 9.61
C GLU A 66 8.30 -3.78 10.99
N GLU A 67 9.47 -3.51 11.56
CA GLU A 67 9.58 -2.76 12.82
C GLU A 67 9.08 -1.32 12.68
N GLN A 68 9.35 -0.68 11.55
CA GLN A 68 8.92 0.69 11.29
C GLN A 68 7.39 0.75 11.11
N VAL A 69 6.82 -0.20 10.38
CA VAL A 69 5.36 -0.35 10.21
C VAL A 69 4.69 -0.59 11.56
N GLN A 70 5.21 -1.51 12.37
CA GLN A 70 4.66 -1.78 13.71
C GLN A 70 4.76 -0.55 14.62
N ALA A 71 5.84 0.23 14.54
CA ALA A 71 5.96 1.47 15.29
C ALA A 71 4.90 2.52 14.90
N ILE A 72 4.54 2.62 13.60
CA ILE A 72 3.44 3.50 13.15
C ILE A 72 2.10 3.01 13.69
N LEU A 73 1.82 1.72 13.57
CA LEU A 73 0.53 1.16 13.97
C LEU A 73 0.32 1.21 15.49
N LYS A 74 1.30 0.72 16.25
CA LYS A 74 1.20 0.52 17.71
C LYS A 74 1.83 1.64 18.53
N GLY A 75 2.54 2.56 17.90
CA GLY A 75 3.32 3.57 18.58
C GLY A 75 4.62 3.01 19.17
N LYS A 76 5.44 3.90 19.74
CA LYS A 76 6.72 3.53 20.37
C LYS A 76 6.98 4.41 21.59
N LYS A 77 7.24 3.76 22.72
CA LYS A 77 7.77 4.43 23.92
C LYS A 77 9.27 4.59 23.76
N GLY A 78 9.74 5.83 23.66
CA GLY A 78 11.16 6.17 23.77
C GLY A 78 11.60 6.31 25.23
N GLU A 79 12.85 6.72 25.45
CA GLU A 79 13.38 6.97 26.80
C GLU A 79 12.74 8.19 27.47
N LYS A 80 12.38 9.21 26.69
CA LYS A 80 11.81 10.48 27.18
C LYS A 80 10.60 10.87 26.31
N PRO A 81 9.56 11.50 26.90
CA PRO A 81 8.46 12.07 26.13
C PRO A 81 8.93 13.14 25.11
N PRO A 82 8.19 13.38 24.01
CA PRO A 82 6.92 12.76 23.66
C PRO A 82 7.08 11.34 23.06
N TYR A 83 6.20 10.42 23.45
CA TYR A 83 6.14 9.08 22.87
C TYR A 83 5.45 9.11 21.52
N MET A 84 5.86 8.23 20.61
CA MET A 84 5.19 8.07 19.32
C MET A 84 3.81 7.42 19.56
N PRO A 85 2.71 8.08 19.16
CA PRO A 85 1.37 7.54 19.38
C PRO A 85 1.07 6.39 18.42
N ALA A 86 0.15 5.51 18.81
CA ALA A 86 -0.44 4.51 17.92
C ALA A 86 -1.35 5.18 16.90
N PHE A 87 -1.17 4.90 15.61
CA PHE A 87 -2.01 5.44 14.54
C PHE A 87 -3.05 4.46 14.01
N GLU A 88 -2.98 3.18 14.37
CA GLU A 88 -4.01 2.18 14.02
C GLU A 88 -5.38 2.60 14.56
N ALA A 89 -5.45 3.08 15.81
CA ALA A 89 -6.67 3.62 16.40
C ALA A 89 -7.20 4.89 15.70
N LYS A 90 -6.41 5.48 14.79
CA LYS A 90 -6.78 6.62 13.96
C LYS A 90 -7.09 6.23 12.51
N GLY A 91 -7.21 4.93 12.24
CA GLY A 91 -7.58 4.40 10.92
C GLY A 91 -6.42 4.14 9.97
N ILE A 92 -5.16 4.29 10.40
CA ILE A 92 -4.01 3.88 9.58
C ILE A 92 -3.97 2.36 9.53
N THR A 93 -4.07 1.81 8.32
CA THR A 93 -3.93 0.38 8.04
C THR A 93 -2.46 -0.03 7.91
N GLU A 94 -2.17 -1.33 7.82
CA GLU A 94 -0.81 -1.81 7.57
C GLU A 94 -0.25 -1.31 6.22
N ASP A 95 -1.10 -1.28 5.19
CA ASP A 95 -0.70 -0.81 3.86
C ASP A 95 -0.44 0.71 3.86
N ASP A 96 -1.26 1.47 4.57
CA ASP A 96 -1.03 2.90 4.81
C ASP A 96 0.31 3.15 5.55
N ALA A 97 0.60 2.34 6.58
CA ALA A 97 1.85 2.44 7.33
C ALA A 97 3.07 2.10 6.44
N LYS A 98 2.98 1.10 5.56
CA LYS A 98 4.01 0.80 4.56
C LYS A 98 4.22 1.97 3.61
N ALA A 99 3.15 2.59 3.12
CA ALA A 99 3.24 3.77 2.25
C ALA A 99 3.92 4.96 2.94
N LEU A 100 3.63 5.17 4.24
CA LEU A 100 4.30 6.19 5.05
C LEU A 100 5.79 5.88 5.26
N VAL A 101 6.16 4.64 5.55
CA VAL A 101 7.57 4.22 5.66
C VAL A 101 8.31 4.44 4.33
N ALA A 102 7.71 4.02 3.22
CA ALA A 102 8.28 4.23 1.90
C ALA A 102 8.51 5.71 1.62
N TYR A 103 7.54 6.57 1.95
CA TYR A 103 7.70 8.02 1.83
C TYR A 103 8.83 8.55 2.71
N MET A 104 8.90 8.15 3.98
CA MET A 104 9.98 8.56 4.89
C MET A 104 11.37 8.17 4.39
N LYS A 105 11.53 7.02 3.71
CA LYS A 105 12.80 6.62 3.07
C LYS A 105 13.21 7.56 1.93
N THR A 106 12.26 8.23 1.26
CA THR A 106 12.57 9.23 0.22
C THR A 106 13.04 10.56 0.80
N LEU A 107 12.65 10.85 2.03
CA LEU A 107 13.10 12.02 2.79
C LEU A 107 14.51 11.73 3.29
N LYS A 108 15.53 12.12 2.52
CA LYS A 108 16.94 11.92 2.89
C LYS A 108 17.20 12.53 4.28
N PRO A 109 17.34 11.73 5.36
CA PRO A 109 17.74 12.25 6.65
C PRO A 109 19.24 12.53 6.54
N GLN A 110 19.63 13.80 6.66
CA GLN A 110 21.01 14.27 6.48
C GLN A 110 21.81 14.09 7.76
#